data_AF-A0A6B3GE54-F1
#
_entry.id   AF-A0A6B3GE54-F1
#
_cell.length_a   1.000
_cell.length_b   1.000
_cell.length_c   1.000
_cell.angle_alpha   90.00
_cell.angle_beta   90.00
_cell.angle_gamma   90.00
#
_symmetry.space_group_name_H-M   'P 1'
#
loop_
_entity.id
_entity.type
_entity.pdbx_description
1 polymer ?
#
loop_
_entity_poly.entity_id
_entity_poly.type
_entity_poly.pdbx_seq_one_letter_code
_entity_poly.pdbx_strand_id
1 'polypeptide(L)'
;SVLGEPELVLPRRVGDLECEALLWPVPLWPDLRFEVMAGPAGAVWNEWLVRAPGAAGPELTSVTDLLPWSCTVDEAARAFPPARPMEGSAPTRWALAVTDPASGRERVAEFT
;
A
#
# COMPACT_ATOMS: atom_id res chain seq x y z
N SER A 1 -10.16 11.22 16.39
CA SER A 1 -8.97 10.77 15.65
C SER A 1 -8.19 11.99 15.18
N VAL A 2 -6.85 11.93 15.10
CA VAL A 2 -6.02 13.03 14.56
C VAL A 2 -6.22 13.21 13.05
N LEU A 3 -6.64 12.14 12.34
CA LEU A 3 -6.86 12.15 10.89
C LEU A 3 -8.20 12.82 10.47
N GLY A 4 -9.09 13.11 11.40
CA GLY A 4 -10.46 13.57 11.09
C GLY A 4 -11.38 12.43 10.60
N GLU A 5 -12.50 12.79 9.98
CA GLU A 5 -13.42 11.81 9.36
C GLU A 5 -12.85 11.29 8.04
N PRO A 6 -12.97 9.98 7.75
CA PRO A 6 -12.55 9.43 6.46
C PRO A 6 -13.42 10.00 5.33
N GLU A 7 -12.81 10.19 4.16
CA GLU A 7 -13.53 10.56 2.93
C GLU A 7 -14.40 9.39 2.46
N LEU A 8 -13.90 8.16 2.60
CA LEU A 8 -14.61 6.95 2.20
C LEU A 8 -14.47 5.87 3.27
N VAL A 9 -15.56 5.12 3.47
CA VAL A 9 -15.60 3.90 4.27
C VAL A 9 -16.06 2.79 3.35
N LEU A 10 -15.20 1.79 3.14
CA LEU A 10 -15.47 0.67 2.25
C LEU A 10 -15.54 -0.63 3.06
N PRO A 11 -16.63 -1.40 3.03
CA PRO A 11 -16.66 -2.71 3.66
C PRO A 11 -15.69 -3.65 2.95
N ARG A 12 -14.96 -4.45 3.73
CA ARG A 12 -13.98 -5.42 3.26
C ARG A 12 -14.16 -6.75 3.97
N ARG A 13 -13.87 -7.83 3.24
CA ARG A 13 -13.80 -9.18 3.80
C ARG A 13 -12.43 -9.77 3.57
N VAL A 14 -11.77 -10.17 4.64
CA VAL A 14 -10.47 -10.85 4.63
C VAL A 14 -10.68 -12.24 5.24
N GLY A 15 -10.81 -13.26 4.40
CA GLY A 15 -11.25 -14.58 4.84
C GLY A 15 -12.69 -14.56 5.35
N ASP A 16 -12.89 -14.90 6.62
CA ASP A 16 -14.16 -14.87 7.34
C ASP A 16 -14.36 -13.57 8.15
N LEU A 17 -13.36 -12.68 8.16
CA LEU A 17 -13.40 -11.44 8.92
C LEU A 17 -14.00 -10.30 8.09
N GLU A 18 -15.02 -9.64 8.63
CA GLU A 18 -15.58 -8.39 8.13
C GLU A 18 -14.84 -7.21 8.75
N CYS A 19 -14.42 -6.27 7.89
CA CYS A 19 -13.59 -5.11 8.23
C CYS A 19 -14.10 -3.88 7.49
N GLU A 20 -13.64 -2.71 7.90
CA GLU A 20 -13.81 -1.46 7.17
C GLU A 20 -12.45 -0.97 6.69
N ALA A 21 -12.35 -0.59 5.42
CA ALA A 21 -11.28 0.23 4.90
C ALA A 21 -11.71 1.69 5.01
N LEU A 22 -11.04 2.44 5.87
CA LEU A 22 -11.25 3.87 6.08
C LEU A 22 -10.19 4.63 5.28
N LEU A 23 -10.61 5.52 4.38
CA LEU A 23 -9.70 6.21 3.45
C LEU A 23 -9.71 7.71 3.71
N TRP A 24 -8.52 8.30 3.89
CA TRP A 24 -8.33 9.75 3.98
C TRP A 24 -7.57 10.29 2.77
N PRO A 25 -7.90 11.51 2.30
CA PRO A 25 -7.15 12.17 1.24
C PRO A 25 -5.74 12.50 1.72
N VAL A 26 -4.78 12.47 0.81
CA VAL A 26 -3.41 12.91 1.06
C VAL A 26 -3.16 14.18 0.23
N PRO A 27 -3.26 15.39 0.81
CA PRO A 27 -3.34 16.64 0.03
C PRO A 27 -2.18 16.89 -0.95
N LEU A 28 -0.98 16.42 -0.63
CA LEU A 28 0.20 16.55 -1.50
C LEU A 28 0.24 15.49 -2.62
N TRP A 29 -0.52 14.40 -2.50
CA TRP A 29 -0.60 13.30 -3.46
C TRP A 29 -2.08 12.95 -3.69
N PRO A 30 -2.81 13.76 -4.49
CA PRO A 30 -4.26 13.65 -4.62
C PRO A 30 -4.74 12.33 -5.22
N ASP A 31 -3.86 11.62 -5.93
CA ASP A 31 -4.12 10.30 -6.49
C ASP A 31 -3.88 9.16 -5.47
N LEU A 32 -3.50 9.47 -4.23
CA LEU A 32 -3.30 8.50 -3.17
C LEU A 32 -4.31 8.71 -2.04
N ARG A 33 -4.54 7.65 -1.28
CA ARG A 33 -5.31 7.64 -0.04
C ARG A 33 -4.51 6.96 1.04
N PHE A 34 -4.58 7.49 2.25
CA PHE A 34 -4.15 6.78 3.43
C PHE A 34 -5.30 5.86 3.85
N GLU A 35 -5.12 4.56 3.70
CA GLU A 35 -6.11 3.55 4.06
C GLU A 35 -5.73 2.94 5.42
N VAL A 36 -6.70 2.88 6.32
CA VAL A 36 -6.64 2.12 7.56
C VAL A 36 -7.66 0.99 7.46
N MET A 37 -7.19 -0.24 7.63
CA MET A 37 -8.06 -1.41 7.78
C MET A 37 -8.40 -1.60 9.24
N ALA A 38 -9.68 -1.39 9.57
CA ALA A 38 -10.22 -1.53 10.91
C ALA A 38 -11.08 -2.79 11.02
N GLY A 39 -10.74 -3.67 11.94
CA GLY A 39 -11.55 -4.80 12.35
C GLY A 39 -12.66 -4.40 13.34
N PRO A 40 -13.38 -5.40 13.89
CA PRO A 40 -14.44 -5.18 14.86
C PRO A 40 -13.98 -4.32 16.05
N ALA A 41 -14.88 -3.45 16.53
CA ALA A 41 -14.60 -2.47 17.59
C ALA A 41 -13.48 -1.46 17.28
N GLY A 42 -13.13 -1.27 16.01
CA GLY A 42 -12.15 -0.26 15.57
C GLY A 42 -10.69 -0.67 15.76
N ALA A 43 -10.42 -1.97 15.94
CA ALA A 43 -9.06 -2.48 16.03
C ALA A 43 -8.33 -2.27 14.70
N VAL A 44 -7.24 -1.50 14.70
CA VAL A 44 -6.44 -1.25 13.49
C VAL A 44 -5.54 -2.44 13.20
N TRP A 45 -5.62 -2.98 11.99
CA TRP A 45 -4.82 -4.14 11.57
C TRP A 45 -3.68 -3.74 10.64
N ASN A 46 -3.94 -2.82 9.72
CA ASN A 46 -2.91 -2.23 8.88
C ASN A 46 -3.27 -0.80 8.48
N GLU A 47 -2.23 -0.05 8.18
CA GLU A 47 -2.32 1.28 7.58
C GLU A 47 -1.23 1.40 6.50
N TRP A 48 -1.56 2.04 5.38
CA TRP A 48 -0.68 2.18 4.22
C TRP A 48 -1.26 3.17 3.20
N LEU A 49 -0.50 3.45 2.15
CA LEU A 49 -1.00 4.17 0.99
C LEU A 49 -1.57 3.25 -0.08
N VAL A 50 -2.77 3.62 -0.56
CA VAL A 50 -3.46 3.00 -1.68
C VAL A 50 -3.74 4.02 -2.78
N ARG A 51 -4.00 3.53 -3.99
CA ARG A 51 -4.44 4.36 -5.11
C ARG A 51 -5.85 4.89 -4.83
N ALA A 52 -6.08 6.18 -5.06
CA ALA A 52 -7.41 6.76 -4.95
C ALA A 52 -8.38 6.02 -5.90
N PRO A 53 -9.64 5.75 -5.49
CA PRO A 53 -10.60 5.09 -6.36
C PRO A 53 -10.75 5.80 -7.71
N GLY A 54 -10.53 5.07 -8.81
CA GLY A 54 -10.59 5.60 -10.18
C GLY A 54 -9.33 6.30 -10.69
N ALA A 55 -8.32 6.55 -9.83
CA ALA A 55 -7.02 7.03 -10.28
C ALA A 55 -6.23 5.93 -10.97
N ALA A 56 -5.50 6.28 -12.04
CA ALA A 56 -4.62 5.35 -12.73
C ALA A 56 -3.37 5.07 -11.89
N GLY A 57 -2.94 3.81 -11.87
CA GLY A 57 -1.64 3.43 -11.30
C GLY A 57 -0.48 3.80 -12.25
N PRO A 58 0.75 3.84 -11.74
CA PRO A 58 1.95 4.07 -12.55
C PRO A 58 2.25 2.86 -13.44
N GLU A 59 2.90 3.11 -14.58
CA GLU A 59 3.55 2.03 -15.34
C GLU A 59 4.94 1.79 -14.77
N LEU A 60 5.13 0.64 -14.13
CA LEU A 60 6.39 0.24 -13.51
C LEU A 60 7.05 -0.83 -14.39
N THR A 61 8.18 -0.48 -15.00
CA THR A 61 8.91 -1.36 -15.95
C THR A 61 10.29 -1.76 -15.42
N SER A 62 10.83 -0.98 -14.48
CA SER A 62 12.11 -1.20 -13.83
C SER A 62 11.99 -0.94 -12.34
N VAL A 63 12.79 -1.64 -11.54
CA VAL A 63 12.90 -1.38 -10.09
C VAL A 63 13.36 0.06 -9.77
N THR A 64 13.95 0.76 -10.74
CA THR A 64 14.29 2.19 -10.62
C THR A 64 13.08 3.12 -10.66
N ASP A 65 11.92 2.62 -11.10
CA ASP A 65 10.66 3.39 -11.16
C ASP A 65 9.99 3.48 -9.77
N LEU A 66 10.46 2.69 -8.79
CA LEU A 66 10.03 2.67 -7.39
C LEU A 66 10.55 3.90 -6.62
N LEU A 67 10.19 5.09 -7.10
CA LEU A 67 10.49 6.35 -6.44
C LEU A 67 9.56 6.57 -5.24
N PRO A 68 9.99 7.34 -4.21
CA PRO A 68 9.12 7.66 -3.08
C PRO A 68 7.79 8.26 -3.53
N TRP A 69 6.69 7.69 -3.04
CA TRP A 69 5.31 8.12 -3.29
C TRP A 69 4.83 8.02 -4.76
N SER A 70 5.58 7.36 -5.66
CA SER A 70 5.12 7.14 -7.05
C SER A 70 4.19 5.94 -7.18
N CYS A 71 4.36 4.92 -6.35
CA CYS A 71 3.60 3.67 -6.37
C CYS A 71 3.21 3.19 -4.96
N THR A 72 2.22 2.30 -4.90
CA THR A 72 1.82 1.60 -3.67
C THR A 72 2.52 0.24 -3.53
N VAL A 73 2.42 -0.38 -2.35
CA VAL A 73 2.91 -1.75 -2.11
C VAL A 73 2.29 -2.75 -3.08
N ASP A 74 0.97 -2.64 -3.33
CA ASP A 74 0.23 -3.51 -4.25
C ASP A 74 0.69 -3.32 -5.70
N GLU A 75 0.86 -2.07 -6.14
CA GLU A 75 1.34 -1.74 -7.49
C GLU A 75 2.75 -2.32 -7.73
N ALA A 76 3.66 -2.18 -6.75
CA ALA A 76 5.00 -2.75 -6.83
C ALA A 76 4.99 -4.29 -6.83
N ALA A 77 4.15 -4.91 -5.98
CA ALA A 77 4.03 -6.36 -5.91
C ALA A 77 3.50 -6.98 -7.21
N ARG A 78 2.56 -6.29 -7.86
CA ARG A 78 2.02 -6.72 -9.16
C ARG A 78 3.02 -6.53 -10.30
N ALA A 79 3.81 -5.45 -10.27
CA ALA A 79 4.75 -5.12 -11.34
C ALA A 79 5.99 -6.02 -11.36
N PHE A 80 6.47 -6.47 -10.20
CA PHE A 80 7.74 -7.19 -10.08
C PHE A 80 7.60 -8.57 -9.40
N PRO A 81 6.91 -9.54 -10.03
CA PRO A 81 6.80 -10.89 -9.49
C PRO A 81 8.12 -11.69 -9.59
N PRO A 82 8.36 -12.68 -8.71
CA PRO A 82 7.60 -12.99 -7.51
C PRO A 82 7.84 -11.95 -6.41
N ALA A 83 6.76 -11.37 -5.90
CA ALA A 83 6.81 -10.43 -4.80
C ALA A 83 6.58 -11.17 -3.48
N ARG A 84 7.47 -10.96 -2.50
CA ARG A 84 7.39 -11.59 -1.18
C ARG A 84 7.33 -10.54 -0.08
N PRO A 85 6.22 -10.43 0.65
CA PRO A 85 6.13 -9.55 1.82
C PRO A 85 7.20 -9.88 2.86
N MET A 86 7.71 -8.84 3.50
CA MET A 86 8.73 -8.89 4.54
C MET A 86 8.37 -7.93 5.66
N GLU A 87 8.88 -8.22 6.86
CA GLU A 87 8.86 -7.25 7.95
C GLU A 87 9.71 -6.04 7.55
N GLY A 88 9.15 -4.84 7.69
CA GLY A 88 9.85 -3.60 7.38
C GLY A 88 10.94 -3.28 8.40
N SER A 89 11.87 -2.41 8.02
CA SER A 89 13.02 -2.08 8.88
C SER A 89 12.69 -1.24 10.12
N ALA A 90 11.44 -0.82 10.29
CA ALA A 90 10.99 0.06 11.38
C ALA A 90 9.49 -0.16 11.66
N PRO A 91 8.98 0.29 12.83
CA PRO A 91 7.54 0.29 13.09
C PRO A 91 6.78 0.96 11.95
N THR A 92 5.61 0.40 11.62
CA THR A 92 4.71 0.84 10.54
C THR A 92 5.31 0.82 9.13
N ARG A 93 6.49 0.23 8.92
CA ARG A 93 7.06 0.02 7.58
C ARG A 93 6.74 -1.37 7.05
N TRP A 94 6.63 -1.43 5.73
CA TRP A 94 6.46 -2.65 4.97
C TRP A 94 7.65 -2.84 4.06
N ALA A 95 8.15 -4.07 3.98
CA ALA A 95 9.16 -4.42 3.00
C ALA A 95 8.61 -5.43 1.99
N LEU A 96 9.09 -5.31 0.76
CA LEU A 96 8.74 -6.22 -0.32
C LEU A 96 10.02 -6.66 -1.02
N ALA A 97 10.32 -7.96 -0.96
CA ALA A 97 11.33 -8.52 -1.85
C ALA A 97 10.71 -8.72 -3.25
N VAL A 98 11.38 -8.18 -4.25
CA VAL A 98 10.98 -8.25 -5.66
C VAL A 98 12.16 -8.66 -6.53
N THR A 99 11.88 -9.23 -7.70
CA THR A 99 12.92 -9.57 -8.67
C THR A 99 13.12 -8.44 -9.66
N ASP A 100 14.35 -7.93 -9.74
CA ASP A 100 14.76 -6.95 -10.74
C ASP A 100 14.70 -7.59 -12.14
N PRO A 101 13.83 -7.12 -13.05
CA PRO A 101 13.65 -7.75 -14.36
C PRO A 101 14.89 -7.62 -15.25
N ALA A 102 15.75 -6.63 -15.02
CA ALA A 102 16.94 -6.43 -15.82
C ALA A 102 18.09 -7.35 -15.41
N SER A 103 18.20 -7.67 -14.11
CA SER A 103 19.34 -8.44 -13.58
C SER A 103 18.98 -9.83 -13.06
N GLY A 104 17.69 -10.12 -12.87
CA GLY A 104 17.20 -11.33 -12.21
C GLY A 104 17.53 -11.41 -10.72
N ARG A 105 18.06 -10.35 -10.12
CA ARG A 105 18.46 -10.31 -8.70
C ARG A 105 17.31 -9.86 -7.82
N GLU A 106 17.25 -10.42 -6.61
CA GLU A 106 16.33 -9.93 -5.58
C GLU A 106 16.75 -8.52 -5.13
N ARG A 107 15.74 -7.66 -4.94
CA ARG A 107 15.83 -6.32 -4.36
C ARG A 107 14.79 -6.22 -3.25
N VAL A 108 15.07 -5.40 -2.24
CA VAL A 108 14.10 -5.09 -1.19
C VAL A 108 13.65 -3.64 -1.36
N ALA A 109 12.36 -3.43 -1.53
CA ALA A 109 11.71 -2.12 -1.52
C ALA A 109 11.02 -1.90 -0.17
N GLU A 110 11.16 -0.70 0.39
CA GLU A 110 10.59 -0.30 1.69
C GLU A 110 9.51 0.75 1.48
N PHE A 111 8.40 0.60 2.21
CA PHE A 111 7.21 1.44 2.11
C PHE A 111 6.79 1.93 3.50
N THR A 112 6.14 3.09 3.53
CA THR A 112 5.55 3.72 4.71
C THR A 112 4.04 3.88 4.51
#